data_AF-A0A7W4HWI0-F1
#
_entry.id   AF-A0A7W4HWI0-F1
#
_cell.length_a   1.000
_cell.length_b   1.000
_cell.length_c   1.000
_cell.angle_alpha   90.00
_cell.angle_beta   90.00
_cell.angle_gamma   90.00
#
_symmetry.space_group_name_H-M   'P 1'
#
loop_
_entity.id
_entity.type
_entity.pdbx_description
1 polymer ?
#
loop_
_entity_poly.entity_id
_entity_poly.type
_entity_poly.pdbx_seq_one_letter_code
_entity_poly.pdbx_strand_id
1 'polypeptide(L)'
;MKFCRKDLGNKEKYDELNVFLTEKINENPLETAKIILNIVLKFRQSSVLYSDNILFLEHVAQFATFHKNDKKILETCINAIGEFGGLSKDENCKWFCFNFLKSFKNDEDKKIKYVANLLTISLYPDFFMQEPDFFEDAMHISTLAPREHTMKAFAIFISTEINNIQKEDLSNSLKIFDEYSKSSRNIFTKQEYKKLAETLSKYVEGKITLKSSELTSIATDYAIKQTRKIASINKP
;
A
#
# COMPACT_ATOMS: atom_id res chain seq x y z
N MET A 1 15.45 21.54 8.91
CA MET A 1 14.84 22.23 7.76
C MET A 1 13.33 21.94 7.74
N LYS A 2 12.45 22.94 7.61
CA LYS A 2 10.99 22.75 7.61
C LYS A 2 10.44 23.08 6.22
N PHE A 3 10.00 22.08 5.47
CA PHE A 3 9.41 22.30 4.15
C PHE A 3 7.92 22.62 4.25
N CYS A 4 7.49 23.76 3.75
CA CYS A 4 6.07 24.06 3.51
C CYS A 4 5.69 23.63 2.09
N ARG A 5 4.41 23.29 1.87
CA ARG A 5 3.94 22.70 0.59
C ARG A 5 4.25 23.56 -0.63
N LYS A 6 4.26 24.89 -0.48
CA LYS A 6 4.59 25.85 -1.55
C LYS A 6 6.05 25.78 -1.99
N ASP A 7 6.94 25.35 -1.10
CA ASP A 7 8.40 25.34 -1.34
C ASP A 7 8.87 24.01 -1.93
N LEU A 8 8.02 22.97 -1.86
CA LEU A 8 8.36 21.61 -2.29
C LEU A 8 8.59 21.50 -3.78
N GLY A 9 7.95 22.32 -4.61
CA GLY A 9 8.12 22.27 -6.07
C GLY A 9 9.27 23.11 -6.62
N ASN A 10 10.05 23.78 -5.75
CA ASN A 10 11.12 24.66 -6.22
C ASN A 10 12.44 23.88 -6.42
N LYS A 11 13.27 24.35 -7.36
CA LYS A 11 14.54 23.70 -7.72
C LYS A 11 15.59 23.82 -6.62
N GLU A 12 15.64 24.96 -5.94
CA GLU A 12 16.59 25.24 -4.84
C GLU A 12 16.46 24.23 -3.69
N LYS A 13 15.23 23.94 -3.24
CA LYS A 13 14.92 23.00 -2.16
C LYS A 13 15.16 21.56 -2.58
N TYR A 14 14.93 21.25 -3.84
CA TYR A 14 15.36 19.97 -4.41
C TYR A 14 16.88 19.84 -4.37
N ASP A 15 17.62 20.86 -4.82
CA ASP A 15 19.09 20.82 -4.87
C ASP A 15 19.69 20.73 -3.45
N GLU A 16 19.17 21.49 -2.48
CA GLU A 16 19.53 21.36 -1.05
C GLU A 16 19.35 19.93 -0.54
N LEU A 17 18.18 19.32 -0.78
CA LEU A 17 17.92 17.95 -0.36
C LEU A 17 18.84 16.95 -1.06
N ASN A 18 19.07 17.15 -2.36
CA ASN A 18 19.90 16.25 -3.15
C ASN A 18 21.34 16.24 -2.65
N VAL A 19 21.88 17.39 -2.23
CA VAL A 19 23.20 17.48 -1.57
C VAL A 19 23.25 16.66 -0.28
N PHE A 20 22.21 16.72 0.57
CA PHE A 20 22.17 15.89 1.79
C PHE A 20 22.20 14.39 1.46
N LEU A 21 21.44 13.98 0.43
CA LEU A 21 21.37 12.58 0.00
C LEU A 21 22.69 12.06 -0.58
N THR A 22 23.46 12.90 -1.29
CA THR A 22 24.67 12.48 -2.00
C THR A 22 25.96 12.71 -1.22
N GLU A 23 26.10 13.85 -0.55
CA GLU A 23 27.36 14.28 0.07
C GLU A 23 27.47 13.91 1.56
N LYS A 24 26.34 13.58 2.23
CA LYS A 24 26.29 13.13 3.64
C LYS A 24 26.90 14.11 4.66
N ILE A 25 26.94 15.41 4.35
CA ILE A 25 27.60 16.43 5.19
C ILE A 25 26.67 16.88 6.33
N ASN A 26 27.16 16.84 7.59
CA ASN A 26 26.48 17.35 8.80
C ASN A 26 25.04 16.84 8.99
N GLU A 27 24.81 15.60 8.58
CA GLU A 27 23.47 15.06 8.47
C GLU A 27 22.93 14.57 9.81
N ASN A 28 21.67 14.88 10.11
CA ASN A 28 20.86 14.08 11.02
C ASN A 28 20.04 13.12 10.15
N PRO A 29 20.46 11.86 9.98
CA PRO A 29 19.88 10.97 8.97
C PRO A 29 18.38 10.71 9.18
N LEU A 30 17.94 10.68 10.44
CA LEU A 30 16.53 10.52 10.76
C LEU A 30 15.71 11.74 10.33
N GLU A 31 16.23 12.95 10.52
CA GLU A 31 15.56 14.16 10.05
C GLU A 31 15.54 14.24 8.52
N THR A 32 16.59 13.81 7.83
CA THR A 32 16.58 13.70 6.36
C THR A 32 15.50 12.72 5.90
N ALA A 33 15.44 11.52 6.47
CA ALA A 33 14.40 10.54 6.12
C ALA A 33 12.99 11.09 6.32
N LYS A 34 12.74 11.77 7.45
CA LYS A 34 11.46 12.41 7.74
C LYS A 34 11.15 13.53 6.77
N ILE A 35 12.14 14.31 6.35
CA ILE A 35 11.98 15.34 5.33
C ILE A 35 11.47 14.69 4.05
N ILE A 36 12.16 13.65 3.55
CA ILE A 36 11.82 12.95 2.31
C ILE A 36 10.39 12.40 2.37
N LEU A 37 10.03 11.72 3.46
CA LEU A 37 8.66 11.23 3.65
C LEU A 37 7.63 12.38 3.69
N ASN A 38 7.94 13.48 4.37
CA ASN A 38 7.05 14.63 4.41
C ASN A 38 6.85 15.30 3.04
N ILE A 39 7.86 15.25 2.16
CA ILE A 39 7.76 15.79 0.80
C ILE A 39 6.69 15.03 0.04
N VAL A 40 6.78 13.70 -0.02
CA VAL A 40 5.83 12.88 -0.78
C VAL A 40 4.41 13.00 -0.22
N LEU A 41 4.26 12.96 1.11
CA LEU A 41 2.96 13.06 1.79
C LEU A 41 2.29 14.43 1.64
N LYS A 42 3.06 15.50 1.40
CA LYS A 42 2.54 16.86 1.18
C LYS A 42 2.30 17.18 -0.29
N PHE A 43 3.16 16.69 -1.19
CA PHE A 43 3.03 16.98 -2.62
C PHE A 43 1.81 16.26 -3.20
N ARG A 44 1.64 14.97 -2.87
CA ARG A 44 0.50 14.11 -3.26
C ARG A 44 0.16 14.10 -4.76
N GLN A 45 1.14 14.39 -5.61
CA GLN A 45 1.02 14.36 -7.06
C GLN A 45 2.38 14.00 -7.68
N SER A 46 2.40 13.66 -8.96
CA SER A 46 3.65 13.37 -9.68
C SER A 46 4.54 14.62 -9.77
N SER A 47 5.86 14.42 -9.84
CA SER A 47 6.85 15.50 -9.89
C SER A 47 8.09 15.09 -10.68
N VAL A 48 8.43 15.89 -11.69
CA VAL A 48 9.68 15.76 -12.46
C VAL A 48 10.95 15.93 -11.62
N LEU A 49 10.85 16.51 -10.42
CA LEU A 49 11.98 16.61 -9.50
C LEU A 49 12.06 15.40 -8.56
N TYR A 50 10.95 14.73 -8.27
CA TYR A 50 10.91 13.66 -7.26
C TYR A 50 10.40 12.33 -7.82
N SER A 51 9.07 12.11 -7.86
CA SER A 51 8.48 10.82 -8.22
C SER A 51 8.70 10.39 -9.66
N ASP A 52 8.96 11.32 -10.57
CA ASP A 52 9.28 11.05 -11.97
C ASP A 52 10.79 11.22 -12.25
N ASN A 53 11.63 11.29 -11.20
CA ASN A 53 13.08 11.46 -11.30
C ASN A 53 13.80 10.23 -10.74
N ILE A 54 14.23 9.35 -11.64
CA ILE A 54 14.90 8.10 -11.26
C ILE A 54 16.16 8.34 -10.42
N LEU A 55 16.97 9.35 -10.74
CA LEU A 55 18.21 9.65 -10.00
C LEU A 55 17.90 10.05 -8.55
N PHE A 56 16.83 10.82 -8.33
CA PHE A 56 16.39 11.15 -6.98
C PHE A 56 15.98 9.89 -6.21
N LEU A 57 15.19 9.00 -6.83
CA LEU A 57 14.76 7.74 -6.22
C LEU A 57 15.96 6.84 -5.89
N GLU A 58 16.95 6.76 -6.78
CA GLU A 58 18.20 6.04 -6.57
C GLU A 58 18.98 6.61 -5.39
N HIS A 59 19.11 7.94 -5.27
CA HIS A 59 19.76 8.57 -4.13
C HIS A 59 19.04 8.24 -2.80
N VAL A 60 17.70 8.27 -2.78
CA VAL A 60 16.93 7.90 -1.57
C VAL A 60 17.13 6.41 -1.24
N ALA A 61 17.17 5.52 -2.23
CA ALA A 61 17.41 4.09 -2.02
C ALA A 61 18.82 3.79 -1.53
N GLN A 62 19.84 4.49 -2.05
CA GLN A 62 21.22 4.41 -1.58
C GLN A 62 21.33 4.90 -0.13
N PHE A 63 20.69 6.01 0.19
CA PHE A 63 20.61 6.53 1.57
C PHE A 63 19.96 5.50 2.52
N ALA A 64 18.83 4.91 2.12
CA ALA A 64 18.15 3.87 2.88
C ALA A 64 19.06 2.65 3.13
N THR A 65 19.76 2.21 2.09
CA THR A 65 20.67 1.06 2.14
C THR A 65 21.87 1.33 3.05
N PHE A 66 22.43 2.53 2.98
CA PHE A 66 23.53 2.96 3.83
C PHE A 66 23.13 2.96 5.32
N HIS A 67 21.89 3.36 5.64
CA HIS A 67 21.36 3.41 7.00
C HIS A 67 20.51 2.19 7.40
N LYS A 68 20.60 1.06 6.68
CA LYS A 68 19.72 -0.12 6.87
C LYS A 68 19.71 -0.71 8.29
N ASN A 69 20.77 -0.49 9.06
CA ASN A 69 20.87 -0.98 10.44
C ASN A 69 20.01 -0.15 11.42
N ASP A 70 19.66 1.09 11.07
CA ASP A 70 18.67 1.88 11.78
C ASP A 70 17.29 1.62 11.16
N LYS A 71 16.52 0.76 11.82
CA LYS A 71 15.20 0.34 11.34
C LYS A 71 14.20 1.49 11.23
N LYS A 72 14.36 2.56 12.01
CA LYS A 72 13.47 3.72 11.94
C LYS A 72 13.76 4.55 10.69
N ILE A 73 15.03 4.74 10.35
CA ILE A 73 15.43 5.41 9.10
C ILE A 73 14.98 4.57 7.90
N LEU A 74 15.30 3.27 7.91
CA LEU A 74 14.94 2.35 6.83
C LEU A 74 13.43 2.33 6.58
N GLU A 75 12.62 2.15 7.62
CA GLU A 75 11.15 2.19 7.52
C GLU A 75 10.66 3.51 6.91
N THR A 76 11.23 4.64 7.34
CA THR A 76 10.84 5.97 6.85
C THR A 76 11.15 6.12 5.35
N CYS A 77 12.31 5.62 4.91
CA CYS A 77 12.70 5.62 3.50
C CYS A 77 11.86 4.66 2.65
N ILE A 78 11.53 3.47 3.15
CA ILE A 78 10.64 2.50 2.47
C ILE A 78 9.27 3.13 2.23
N ASN A 79 8.68 3.77 3.26
CA ASN A 79 7.42 4.51 3.08
C ASN A 79 7.56 5.59 2.01
N ALA A 80 8.64 6.37 2.05
CA ALA A 80 8.80 7.46 1.09
C ALA A 80 8.95 6.96 -0.36
N ILE A 81 9.79 5.94 -0.59
CA ILE A 81 9.99 5.35 -1.93
C ILE A 81 8.69 4.72 -2.43
N GLY A 82 7.98 3.98 -1.58
CA GLY A 82 6.70 3.38 -1.93
C GLY A 82 5.67 4.41 -2.37
N GLU A 83 5.51 5.50 -1.62
CA GLU A 83 4.60 6.59 -1.96
C GLU A 83 5.06 7.35 -3.22
N PHE A 84 6.37 7.58 -3.41
CA PHE A 84 6.86 8.29 -4.60
C PHE A 84 6.57 7.50 -5.87
N GLY A 85 6.85 6.19 -5.89
CA GLY A 85 6.52 5.38 -7.05
C GLY A 85 5.01 5.26 -7.27
N GLY A 86 4.19 5.18 -6.21
CA GLY A 86 2.73 5.19 -6.32
C GLY A 86 2.18 6.48 -6.97
N LEU A 87 2.85 7.62 -6.77
CA LEU A 87 2.50 8.90 -7.40
C LEU A 87 3.12 9.10 -8.80
N SER A 88 4.11 8.29 -9.18
CA SER A 88 4.86 8.47 -10.42
C SER A 88 3.97 8.26 -11.64
N LYS A 89 4.28 8.97 -12.73
CA LYS A 89 3.73 8.71 -14.07
C LYS A 89 4.75 8.01 -14.98
N ASP A 90 6.01 7.97 -14.57
CA ASP A 90 7.08 7.29 -15.29
C ASP A 90 7.13 5.81 -14.89
N GLU A 91 7.00 4.91 -15.87
CA GLU A 91 6.94 3.48 -15.62
C GLU A 91 8.25 2.91 -15.07
N ASN A 92 9.41 3.47 -15.49
CA ASN A 92 10.71 3.04 -14.97
C ASN A 92 10.85 3.41 -13.49
N CYS A 93 10.39 4.61 -13.11
CA CYS A 93 10.35 5.04 -11.70
C CYS A 93 9.43 4.15 -10.86
N LYS A 94 8.26 3.77 -11.39
CA LYS A 94 7.37 2.80 -10.70
C LYS A 94 8.02 1.44 -10.51
N TRP A 95 8.62 0.88 -11.58
CA TRP A 95 9.33 -0.39 -11.54
C TRP A 95 10.48 -0.36 -10.53
N PHE A 96 11.26 0.72 -10.52
CA PHE A 96 12.34 0.90 -9.56
C PHE A 96 11.83 0.85 -8.12
N CYS A 97 10.80 1.64 -7.79
CA CYS A 97 10.21 1.66 -6.45
C CYS A 97 9.61 0.30 -6.06
N PHE A 98 8.89 -0.35 -6.97
CA PHE A 98 8.35 -1.69 -6.75
C PHE A 98 9.45 -2.71 -6.43
N ASN A 99 10.51 -2.75 -7.24
CA ASN A 99 11.64 -3.66 -7.03
C ASN A 99 12.40 -3.36 -5.73
N PHE A 100 12.53 -2.08 -5.36
CA PHE A 100 13.07 -1.68 -4.08
C PHE A 100 12.23 -2.24 -2.92
N LEU A 101 10.91 -2.06 -2.93
CA LEU A 101 10.02 -2.61 -1.90
C LEU A 101 10.09 -4.14 -1.83
N LYS A 102 10.07 -4.81 -2.99
CA LYS A 102 10.15 -6.27 -3.12
C LYS A 102 11.38 -6.85 -2.43
N SER A 103 12.50 -6.14 -2.42
CA SER A 103 13.73 -6.58 -1.74
C SER A 103 13.55 -6.78 -0.22
N PHE A 104 12.52 -6.19 0.37
CA PHE A 104 12.19 -6.28 1.80
C PHE A 104 11.01 -7.21 2.10
N LYS A 105 10.46 -7.94 1.11
CA LYS A 105 9.26 -8.77 1.30
C LYS A 105 9.43 -9.86 2.36
N ASN A 106 10.66 -10.31 2.58
CA ASN A 106 11.05 -11.34 3.53
C ASN A 106 12.02 -10.84 4.62
N ASP A 107 12.07 -9.52 4.89
CA ASP A 107 12.97 -8.97 5.92
C ASP A 107 12.73 -9.63 7.29
N GLU A 108 13.81 -9.86 8.03
CA GLU A 108 13.76 -10.44 9.38
C GLU A 108 13.04 -9.50 10.36
N ASP A 109 13.15 -8.18 10.15
CA ASP A 109 12.40 -7.21 10.90
C ASP A 109 10.94 -7.21 10.45
N LYS A 110 10.06 -7.64 11.36
CA LYS A 110 8.62 -7.78 11.11
C LYS A 110 7.98 -6.46 10.65
N LYS A 111 8.47 -5.31 11.12
CA LYS A 111 7.92 -4.00 10.79
C LYS A 111 8.32 -3.59 9.37
N ILE A 112 9.59 -3.77 9.03
CA ILE A 112 10.09 -3.54 7.66
C ILE A 112 9.36 -4.41 6.66
N LYS A 113 9.28 -5.71 6.94
CA LYS A 113 8.53 -6.67 6.14
C LYS A 113 7.08 -6.25 5.96
N TYR A 114 6.40 -5.90 7.05
CA TYR A 114 5.01 -5.47 7.02
C TYR A 114 4.81 -4.22 6.13
N VAL A 115 5.62 -3.17 6.32
CA VAL A 115 5.47 -1.93 5.56
C VAL A 115 5.74 -2.15 4.08
N ALA A 116 6.81 -2.85 3.73
CA ALA A 116 7.17 -3.12 2.34
C ALA A 116 6.04 -3.87 1.62
N ASN A 117 5.58 -4.98 2.20
CA ASN A 117 4.50 -5.79 1.63
C ASN A 117 3.18 -5.00 1.51
N LEU A 118 2.81 -4.23 2.54
CA LEU A 118 1.60 -3.43 2.52
C LEU A 118 1.63 -2.39 1.38
N LEU A 119 2.76 -1.70 1.21
CA LEU A 119 2.93 -0.73 0.13
C LEU A 119 2.92 -1.40 -1.24
N THR A 120 3.59 -2.55 -1.39
CA THR A 120 3.61 -3.32 -2.64
C THR A 120 2.20 -3.64 -3.13
N ILE A 121 1.39 -4.30 -2.29
CA ILE A 121 0.04 -4.71 -2.71
C ILE A 121 -0.93 -3.52 -2.86
N SER A 122 -0.71 -2.42 -2.11
CA SER A 122 -1.63 -1.28 -2.11
C SER A 122 -1.37 -0.29 -3.24
N LEU A 123 -0.11 -0.08 -3.62
CA LEU A 123 0.31 0.97 -4.55
C LEU A 123 0.73 0.44 -5.92
N TYR A 124 1.05 -0.86 -6.02
CA TYR A 124 1.59 -1.45 -7.23
C TYR A 124 0.84 -2.72 -7.66
N PRO A 125 -0.51 -2.74 -7.71
CA PRO A 125 -1.27 -3.95 -8.06
C PRO A 125 -0.89 -4.50 -9.45
N ASP A 126 -0.74 -3.62 -10.45
CA ASP A 126 -0.39 -4.01 -11.83
C ASP A 126 1.00 -4.68 -11.93
N PHE A 127 1.97 -4.21 -11.15
CA PHE A 127 3.33 -4.76 -11.12
C PHE A 127 3.36 -6.05 -10.30
N PHE A 128 2.64 -6.04 -9.19
CA PHE A 128 2.54 -7.18 -8.30
C PHE A 128 1.93 -8.39 -9.00
N MET A 129 0.89 -8.22 -9.83
CA MET A 129 0.31 -9.32 -10.62
C MET A 129 1.24 -9.95 -11.65
N GLN A 130 2.33 -9.26 -12.03
CA GLN A 130 3.31 -9.82 -12.97
C GLN A 130 4.28 -10.79 -12.30
N GLU A 131 4.26 -10.87 -10.96
CA GLU A 131 5.05 -11.84 -10.22
C GLU A 131 4.47 -13.25 -10.36
N PRO A 132 5.31 -14.29 -10.48
CA PRO A 132 4.84 -15.66 -10.71
C PRO A 132 3.97 -16.20 -9.58
N ASP A 133 4.29 -15.83 -8.33
CA ASP A 133 3.60 -16.28 -7.11
C ASP A 133 2.76 -15.15 -6.49
N PHE A 134 2.26 -14.22 -7.30
CA PHE A 134 1.61 -13.00 -6.78
C PHE A 134 0.44 -13.32 -5.85
N PHE A 135 -0.32 -14.38 -6.13
CA PHE A 135 -1.51 -14.69 -5.36
C PHE A 135 -1.16 -15.33 -4.01
N GLU A 136 -0.19 -16.25 -3.99
CA GLU A 136 0.39 -16.81 -2.77
C GLU A 136 0.98 -15.70 -1.89
N ASP A 137 1.73 -14.77 -2.50
CA ASP A 137 2.25 -13.59 -1.81
C ASP A 137 1.08 -12.73 -1.28
N ALA A 138 0.02 -12.49 -2.05
CA ALA A 138 -1.15 -11.71 -1.61
C ALA A 138 -1.84 -12.33 -0.39
N MET A 139 -2.02 -13.66 -0.42
CA MET A 139 -2.56 -14.43 0.70
C MET A 139 -1.64 -14.30 1.92
N HIS A 140 -0.33 -14.45 1.74
CA HIS A 140 0.63 -14.26 2.84
C HIS A 140 0.50 -12.87 3.45
N ILE A 141 0.47 -11.82 2.63
CA ILE A 141 0.34 -10.43 3.06
C ILE A 141 -0.92 -10.24 3.90
N SER A 142 -2.06 -10.81 3.50
CA SER A 142 -3.33 -10.74 4.22
C SER A 142 -3.28 -11.28 5.66
N THR A 143 -2.27 -12.10 5.99
CA THR A 143 -2.06 -12.67 7.33
C THR A 143 -1.11 -11.86 8.20
N LEU A 144 -0.36 -10.91 7.63
CA LEU A 144 0.62 -10.12 8.38
C LEU A 144 -0.08 -9.18 9.38
N ALA A 145 0.53 -9.02 10.56
CA ALA A 145 0.04 -8.10 11.58
C ALA A 145 0.56 -6.66 11.34
N PRO A 146 -0.27 -5.62 11.54
CA PRO A 146 -1.69 -5.66 11.94
C PRO A 146 -2.63 -6.13 10.83
N ARG A 147 -3.39 -7.19 11.12
CA ARG A 147 -4.22 -7.90 10.13
C ARG A 147 -5.32 -7.04 9.51
N GLU A 148 -5.82 -6.03 10.23
CA GLU A 148 -6.85 -5.13 9.72
C GLU A 148 -6.41 -4.37 8.47
N HIS A 149 -5.18 -3.84 8.48
CA HIS A 149 -4.66 -3.05 7.37
C HIS A 149 -4.38 -3.93 6.16
N THR A 150 -3.75 -5.08 6.38
CA THR A 150 -3.36 -6.00 5.32
C THR A 150 -4.57 -6.71 4.71
N MET A 151 -5.57 -7.08 5.51
CA MET A 151 -6.85 -7.58 4.99
C MET A 151 -7.57 -6.54 4.15
N LYS A 152 -7.54 -5.26 4.56
CA LYS A 152 -8.14 -4.18 3.78
C LYS A 152 -7.41 -3.99 2.45
N ALA A 153 -6.08 -3.99 2.46
CA ALA A 153 -5.27 -3.88 1.25
C ALA A 153 -5.52 -5.08 0.32
N PHE A 154 -5.56 -6.31 0.86
CA PHE A 154 -5.91 -7.52 0.12
C PHE A 154 -7.31 -7.43 -0.49
N ALA A 155 -8.33 -7.00 0.27
CA ALA A 155 -9.68 -6.84 -0.24
C ALA A 155 -9.77 -5.81 -1.38
N ILE A 156 -9.02 -4.70 -1.27
CA ILE A 156 -8.91 -3.70 -2.34
C ILE A 156 -8.25 -4.30 -3.56
N PHE A 157 -7.10 -4.98 -3.41
CA PHE A 157 -6.40 -5.66 -4.49
C PHE A 157 -7.32 -6.64 -5.25
N ILE A 158 -7.99 -7.55 -4.54
CA ILE A 158 -8.93 -8.50 -5.16
C ILE A 158 -10.05 -7.77 -5.90
N SER A 159 -10.56 -6.68 -5.35
CA SER A 159 -11.65 -5.89 -5.96
C SER A 159 -11.18 -5.14 -7.21
N THR A 160 -9.98 -4.56 -7.17
CA THR A 160 -9.41 -3.79 -8.27
C THR A 160 -9.04 -4.70 -9.44
N GLU A 161 -8.42 -5.85 -9.14
CA GLU A 161 -7.92 -6.81 -10.11
C GLU A 161 -8.88 -7.97 -10.40
N ILE A 162 -10.14 -7.85 -9.98
CA ILE A 162 -11.11 -8.96 -10.01
C ILE A 162 -11.27 -9.63 -11.38
N ASN A 163 -11.10 -8.87 -12.47
CA ASN A 163 -11.23 -9.38 -13.84
C ASN A 163 -9.93 -9.96 -14.41
N ASN A 164 -8.81 -9.78 -13.71
CA ASN A 164 -7.48 -10.25 -14.10
C ASN A 164 -7.01 -11.48 -13.29
N ILE A 165 -7.66 -11.74 -12.15
CA ILE A 165 -7.35 -12.89 -11.28
C ILE A 165 -8.15 -14.13 -11.72
N GLN A 166 -7.50 -15.29 -11.69
CA GLN A 166 -8.13 -16.57 -12.03
C GLN A 166 -9.26 -16.93 -11.05
N LYS A 167 -10.27 -17.65 -11.53
CA LYS A 167 -11.46 -17.99 -10.72
C LYS A 167 -11.11 -18.86 -9.51
N GLU A 168 -10.11 -19.71 -9.62
CA GLU A 168 -9.59 -20.57 -8.56
C GLU A 168 -9.05 -19.73 -7.40
N ASP A 169 -8.26 -18.70 -7.72
CA ASP A 169 -7.68 -17.77 -6.75
C ASP A 169 -8.75 -16.86 -6.11
N LEU A 170 -9.69 -16.38 -6.91
CA LEU A 170 -10.86 -15.67 -6.38
C LEU A 170 -11.67 -16.57 -5.43
N SER A 171 -11.77 -17.88 -5.71
CA SER A 171 -12.43 -18.84 -4.82
C SER A 171 -11.67 -19.04 -3.50
N ASN A 172 -10.34 -18.97 -3.51
CA ASN A 172 -9.54 -18.99 -2.29
C ASN A 172 -9.75 -17.71 -1.47
N SER A 173 -9.85 -16.56 -2.13
CA SER A 173 -10.14 -15.27 -1.49
C SER A 173 -11.49 -15.28 -0.75
N LEU A 174 -12.50 -16.00 -1.24
CA LEU A 174 -13.79 -16.19 -0.56
C LEU A 174 -13.63 -16.74 0.86
N LYS A 175 -12.82 -17.81 1.00
CA LYS A 175 -12.59 -18.47 2.28
C LYS A 175 -11.94 -17.51 3.27
N ILE A 176 -10.94 -16.77 2.79
CA ILE A 176 -10.22 -15.78 3.60
C ILE A 176 -11.17 -14.68 4.10
N PHE A 177 -12.03 -14.14 3.24
CA PHE A 177 -13.00 -13.11 3.63
C PHE A 177 -14.06 -13.63 4.61
N ASP A 178 -14.58 -14.84 4.39
CA ASP A 178 -15.56 -15.47 5.27
C ASP A 178 -14.97 -15.75 6.67
N GLU A 179 -13.76 -16.31 6.74
CA GLU A 179 -13.06 -16.55 8.00
C GLU A 179 -12.76 -15.24 8.75
N TYR A 180 -12.28 -14.22 8.04
CA TYR A 180 -11.98 -12.93 8.64
C TYR A 180 -13.25 -12.25 9.19
N SER A 181 -14.36 -12.32 8.44
CA SER A 181 -15.67 -11.84 8.91
C SER A 181 -16.10 -12.51 10.22
N LYS A 182 -15.99 -13.84 10.31
CA LYS A 182 -16.38 -14.60 11.51
C LYS A 182 -15.53 -14.27 12.72
N SER A 183 -14.23 -14.04 12.52
CA SER A 183 -13.30 -13.73 13.60
C SER A 183 -13.35 -12.28 14.09
N SER A 184 -13.87 -11.35 13.29
CA SER A 184 -13.88 -9.93 13.63
C SER A 184 -14.90 -9.60 14.74
N ARG A 185 -14.43 -8.86 15.76
CA ARG A 185 -15.27 -8.32 16.84
C ARG A 185 -15.97 -7.02 16.42
N ASN A 186 -15.44 -6.32 15.42
CA ASN A 186 -16.03 -5.08 14.93
C ASN A 186 -17.24 -5.41 14.04
N ILE A 187 -18.42 -4.88 14.40
CA ILE A 187 -19.67 -5.16 13.68
C ILE A 187 -19.57 -4.70 12.22
N PHE A 188 -19.02 -3.52 11.96
CA PHE A 188 -18.85 -3.00 10.60
C PHE A 188 -17.98 -3.93 9.77
N THR A 189 -16.78 -4.26 10.25
CA THR A 189 -15.85 -5.17 9.58
C THR A 189 -16.48 -6.54 9.36
N LYS A 190 -17.19 -7.09 10.35
CA LYS A 190 -17.89 -8.36 10.21
C LYS A 190 -18.89 -8.32 9.04
N GLN A 191 -19.72 -7.27 8.95
CA GLN A 191 -20.71 -7.14 7.87
C GLN A 191 -20.06 -6.89 6.51
N GLU A 192 -19.00 -6.08 6.47
CA GLU A 192 -18.24 -5.77 5.25
C GLU A 192 -17.66 -7.04 4.64
N TYR A 193 -16.89 -7.81 5.40
CA TYR A 193 -16.23 -9.01 4.87
C TYR A 193 -17.19 -10.17 4.61
N LYS A 194 -18.30 -10.25 5.36
CA LYS A 194 -19.40 -11.16 5.01
C LYS A 194 -19.93 -10.83 3.63
N LYS A 195 -20.15 -9.54 3.36
CA LYS A 195 -20.69 -9.10 2.07
C LYS A 195 -19.69 -9.27 0.93
N LEU A 196 -18.40 -9.06 1.19
CA LEU A 196 -17.32 -9.38 0.24
C LEU A 196 -17.41 -10.85 -0.19
N ALA A 197 -17.42 -11.78 0.76
CA ALA A 197 -17.51 -13.21 0.47
C ALA A 197 -18.79 -13.57 -0.32
N GLU A 198 -19.97 -13.09 0.12
CA GLU A 198 -21.23 -13.36 -0.59
C GLU A 198 -21.24 -12.83 -2.03
N THR A 199 -20.69 -11.63 -2.24
CA THR A 199 -20.73 -10.95 -3.54
C THR A 199 -19.72 -11.59 -4.49
N LEU A 200 -18.51 -11.88 -3.99
CA LEU A 200 -17.49 -12.57 -4.76
C LEU A 200 -17.95 -13.99 -5.14
N SER A 201 -18.70 -14.70 -4.28
CA SER A 201 -19.20 -16.05 -4.59
C SER A 201 -20.10 -16.03 -5.82
N LYS A 202 -21.02 -15.05 -5.87
CA LYS A 202 -21.90 -14.85 -7.02
C LYS A 202 -21.13 -14.51 -8.30
N TYR A 203 -20.05 -13.74 -8.19
CA TYR A 203 -19.19 -13.41 -9.32
C TYR A 203 -18.46 -14.65 -9.84
N VAL A 204 -17.81 -15.42 -8.97
CA VAL A 204 -17.12 -16.67 -9.31
C VAL A 204 -18.07 -17.67 -9.99
N GLU A 205 -19.30 -17.79 -9.47
CA GLU A 205 -20.37 -18.63 -10.03
C GLU A 205 -20.95 -18.10 -11.36
N GLY A 206 -20.54 -16.91 -11.82
CA GLY A 206 -21.04 -16.30 -13.06
C GLY A 206 -22.48 -15.75 -12.95
N LYS A 207 -23.01 -15.58 -11.74
CA LYS A 207 -24.36 -15.05 -11.49
C LYS A 207 -24.44 -13.53 -11.61
N ILE A 208 -23.31 -12.85 -11.46
CA ILE A 208 -23.18 -11.40 -11.62
C ILE A 208 -21.88 -11.08 -12.37
N THR A 209 -21.83 -9.90 -12.96
CA THR A 209 -20.59 -9.28 -13.43
C THR A 209 -20.21 -8.15 -12.48
N LEU A 210 -18.91 -7.90 -12.35
CA LEU A 210 -18.37 -6.82 -11.52
C LEU A 210 -17.30 -6.08 -12.31
N LYS A 211 -17.32 -4.75 -12.24
CA LYS A 211 -16.22 -3.90 -12.67
C LYS A 211 -15.17 -3.82 -11.57
N SER A 212 -13.98 -3.37 -11.96
CA SER A 212 -12.91 -3.05 -11.02
C SER A 212 -13.44 -2.17 -9.88
N SER A 213 -13.07 -2.52 -8.65
CA SER A 213 -13.44 -1.83 -7.40
C SER A 213 -14.91 -1.94 -6.97
N GLU A 214 -15.82 -2.53 -7.75
CA GLU A 214 -17.23 -2.64 -7.36
C GLU A 214 -17.47 -3.56 -6.17
N LEU A 215 -16.68 -4.64 -6.05
CA LEU A 215 -16.80 -5.62 -4.97
C LEU A 215 -16.69 -4.95 -3.59
N THR A 216 -15.64 -4.15 -3.38
CA THR A 216 -15.41 -3.42 -2.12
C THR A 216 -16.42 -2.30 -1.90
N SER A 217 -16.86 -1.59 -2.95
CA SER A 217 -17.91 -0.57 -2.84
C SER A 217 -19.23 -1.17 -2.33
N ILE A 218 -19.68 -2.27 -2.96
CA ILE A 218 -20.92 -2.96 -2.58
C ILE A 218 -20.87 -3.44 -1.12
N ALA A 219 -19.73 -4.00 -0.72
CA ALA A 219 -19.54 -4.50 0.64
C ALA A 219 -19.54 -3.38 1.68
N THR A 220 -18.86 -2.26 1.39
CA THR A 220 -18.80 -1.08 2.26
C THR A 220 -20.20 -0.50 2.46
N ASP A 221 -20.94 -0.27 1.36
CA ASP A 221 -22.29 0.30 1.42
C ASP A 221 -23.26 -0.58 2.21
N TYR A 222 -23.15 -1.90 2.04
CA TYR A 222 -23.93 -2.85 2.83
C TYR A 222 -23.58 -2.75 4.32
N ALA A 223 -22.29 -2.74 4.67
CA ALA A 223 -21.84 -2.66 6.06
C ALA A 223 -22.31 -1.38 6.74
N ILE A 224 -22.26 -0.24 6.04
CA ILE A 224 -22.81 1.05 6.52
C ILE A 224 -24.30 0.90 6.85
N LYS A 225 -25.09 0.34 5.91
CA LYS A 225 -26.55 0.16 6.09
C LYS A 225 -26.87 -0.76 7.25
N GLN A 226 -26.19 -1.90 7.39
CA GLN A 226 -26.42 -2.84 8.49
C GLN A 226 -26.02 -2.25 9.84
N THR A 227 -24.88 -1.57 9.92
CA THR A 227 -24.40 -0.96 11.17
C THR A 227 -25.37 0.12 11.65
N ARG A 228 -25.89 0.97 10.73
CA ARG A 228 -26.93 1.96 11.04
C ARG A 228 -28.22 1.32 11.54
N LYS A 229 -28.66 0.22 10.90
CA LYS A 229 -29.87 -0.51 11.30
C LYS A 229 -29.73 -1.07 12.73
N ILE A 230 -28.60 -1.70 13.04
CA ILE A 230 -28.32 -2.23 14.39
C ILE A 230 -28.30 -1.10 15.43
N ALA A 231 -27.64 0.02 15.11
CA ALA A 231 -27.61 1.18 15.99
C ALA A 231 -29.02 1.78 16.24
N SER A 232 -29.89 1.79 15.23
CA SER A 232 -31.28 2.26 15.40
C SER A 232 -32.16 1.35 16.24
N ILE A 233 -31.90 0.03 16.23
CA ILE A 233 -32.62 -0.95 17.05
C ILE A 233 -32.20 -0.88 18.52
N ASN A 234 -30.93 -0.54 18.77
CA ASN A 234 -30.35 -0.46 20.11
C ASN A 234 -30.47 0.95 20.75
N LYS A 235 -31.26 1.86 20.16
CA LYS A 235 -31.60 3.12 20.83
C LYS A 235 -32.69 2.86 21.87
N PRO A 236 -32.50 3.29 23.13
CA PRO A 236 -33.52 3.17 24.18
C PRO A 236 -34.78 3.96 23.85
#